data_AF-A0A6I3XQB8-F1
#
_entry.id   AF-A0A6I3XQB8-F1
#
_cell.length_a   1.000
_cell.length_b   1.000
_cell.length_c   1.000
_cell.angle_alpha   90.00
_cell.angle_beta   90.00
_cell.angle_gamma   90.00
#
_symmetry.space_group_name_H-M   'P 1'
#
loop_
_entity.id
_entity.type
_entity.pdbx_description
1 polymer ?
#
loop_
_entity_poly.entity_id
_entity_poly.type
_entity_poly.pdbx_seq_one_letter_code
_entity_poly.pdbx_strand_id
1 'polypeptide(L)'
;MTSTRSPAAVALAIPLASVLAAAAALASLPALAVELLPRAGATGVNPDTPLRLVFDTSPTVGTRGRIRIYDAADDRLVDTLDLSIPAGPTTRRTAPRAPYLVHPYPYGGPRRTNADTRPGTPTAGVDPAPVAAPGDYQLTIIGGFTEGFHFHPVIVRGNTALVTPHHDLLDYGKTYYVQVDPGVLSGDGFDGVQGRQWRFTTKPHGPAKDAALVTVGANGDGDFSTVQGALDHVPDRPARRTTVFVKNGDYEEIVYFRNKRDLSIVGEDRDKVRIHYANNEVFNPHPLNVATNELPGTFPSRRAAFMADNVHDLALVNLTIETTAKGQAEGLLLNGSRNIVSHVTVRGSGDALQTNGSAYYSHFRLVGDGDTILGRGPAFFRDCDIASKGAFMWIRNPRENHGNVFVGCRFTALGGPAEIARLPDNKGKNYPYAEAVLIDSTLDGILPAGWTDIGDGATHVKFWEFNSRAADGKPVDTGARHPRSRQLDAARDAALIAQYRDPAFVLGGWRPALAPVILAQPRAAAADGGTTLTVRAAGVPEPAYRWYRDGKPVAGDGPALLVREPGRYTVEVSNGSGRVASAPVAVGI
;
A
#
# COMPACT_ATOMS: atom_id res chain seq x y z
N MET A 1 79.76 -20.01 -55.06
CA MET A 1 79.20 -19.65 -53.76
C MET A 1 78.72 -18.21 -53.83
N THR A 2 77.40 -18.02 -53.65
CA THR A 2 76.68 -16.82 -53.14
C THR A 2 77.18 -15.44 -53.63
N SER A 3 76.54 -14.84 -54.63
CA SER A 3 75.30 -14.02 -54.58
C SER A 3 75.45 -12.69 -53.83
N THR A 4 75.49 -11.59 -54.57
CA THR A 4 74.40 -10.58 -54.57
C THR A 4 74.65 -9.56 -55.69
N ARG A 5 73.69 -9.46 -56.62
CA ARG A 5 73.66 -8.48 -57.73
C ARG A 5 72.79 -7.29 -57.32
N SER A 6 73.35 -6.09 -57.54
CA SER A 6 72.72 -4.79 -57.78
C SER A 6 71.70 -4.84 -58.96
N PRO A 7 70.99 -3.77 -59.41
CA PRO A 7 71.10 -2.34 -59.07
C PRO A 7 69.77 -1.54 -59.03
N ALA A 8 69.91 -0.23 -58.80
CA ALA A 8 68.91 0.83 -58.98
C ALA A 8 68.46 1.04 -60.43
N ALA A 9 67.24 1.57 -60.63
CA ALA A 9 66.84 2.48 -61.73
C ALA A 9 65.47 3.15 -61.43
N VAL A 10 65.38 4.49 -61.35
CA VAL A 10 65.02 5.50 -62.39
C VAL A 10 63.50 5.80 -62.52
N ALA A 11 63.14 7.00 -62.04
CA ALA A 11 62.34 8.11 -62.60
C ALA A 11 60.96 7.95 -63.32
N LEU A 12 60.01 8.82 -62.90
CA LEU A 12 59.38 9.96 -63.64
C LEU A 12 57.81 10.01 -63.72
N ALA A 13 57.24 11.01 -63.05
CA ALA A 13 56.19 12.00 -63.46
C ALA A 13 54.68 11.68 -63.81
N ILE A 14 53.78 12.21 -62.94
CA ILE A 14 52.55 13.08 -63.14
C ILE A 14 51.25 12.43 -63.75
N PRO A 15 49.99 12.96 -63.55
CA PRO A 15 49.10 13.17 -62.37
C PRO A 15 47.70 12.48 -62.51
N LEU A 16 46.80 12.50 -61.50
CA LEU A 16 45.36 12.91 -61.60
C LEU A 16 44.52 12.56 -60.35
N ALA A 17 43.54 13.45 -60.09
CA ALA A 17 42.19 13.17 -59.57
C ALA A 17 41.97 12.93 -58.06
N SER A 18 41.54 14.01 -57.40
CA SER A 18 40.31 14.10 -56.58
C SER A 18 39.86 12.86 -55.79
N VAL A 19 40.06 12.91 -54.47
CA VAL A 19 39.24 12.14 -53.51
C VAL A 19 38.42 13.15 -52.70
N LEU A 20 37.17 13.33 -53.11
CA LEU A 20 36.13 14.03 -52.35
C LEU A 20 35.11 12.99 -51.88
N ALA A 21 34.75 13.08 -50.59
CA ALA A 21 33.51 12.65 -49.96
C ALA A 21 33.17 11.14 -49.88
N ALA A 22 33.29 10.61 -48.66
CA ALA A 22 32.22 9.80 -48.03
C ALA A 22 32.40 9.78 -46.50
N ALA A 23 32.30 10.95 -45.86
CA ALA A 23 31.97 11.00 -44.45
C ALA A 23 30.48 10.67 -44.33
N ALA A 24 30.15 9.43 -43.99
CA ALA A 24 28.79 9.05 -43.64
C ALA A 24 28.36 9.87 -42.43
N ALA A 25 27.46 10.83 -42.64
CA ALA A 25 26.76 11.51 -41.58
C ALA A 25 25.96 10.46 -40.81
N LEU A 26 26.45 10.04 -39.65
CA LEU A 26 25.62 9.49 -38.61
C LEU A 26 24.67 10.62 -38.20
N ALA A 27 23.49 10.66 -38.81
CA ALA A 27 22.42 11.54 -38.36
C ALA A 27 22.09 11.14 -36.92
N SER A 28 22.56 11.93 -35.94
CA SER A 28 22.06 11.85 -34.58
C SER A 28 20.57 12.19 -34.66
N LEU A 29 19.71 11.23 -34.37
CA LEU A 29 18.31 11.54 -34.11
C LEU A 29 18.27 12.65 -33.06
N PRO A 30 17.41 13.67 -33.20
CA PRO A 30 17.29 14.69 -32.17
C PRO A 30 16.99 13.99 -30.85
N ALA A 31 17.79 14.29 -29.83
CA ALA A 31 17.50 13.81 -28.48
C ALA A 31 16.10 14.30 -28.10
N LEU A 32 15.27 13.42 -27.55
CA LEU A 32 13.97 13.83 -27.02
C LEU A 32 14.22 14.89 -25.95
N ALA A 33 13.37 15.92 -25.90
CA ALA A 33 13.44 17.01 -24.93
C ALA A 33 13.15 16.57 -23.48
N VAL A 34 12.89 15.28 -23.26
CA VAL A 34 12.48 14.69 -21.98
C VAL A 34 13.25 13.41 -21.71
N GLU A 35 13.61 13.14 -20.44
CA GLU A 35 14.14 11.85 -20.03
C GLU A 35 12.99 10.83 -19.92
N LEU A 36 13.19 9.66 -20.52
CA LEU A 36 12.24 8.55 -20.49
C LEU A 36 12.69 7.49 -19.50
N LEU A 37 11.79 7.01 -18.64
CA LEU A 37 12.04 5.92 -17.71
C LEU A 37 10.96 4.83 -17.85
N PRO A 38 11.32 3.56 -18.10
CA PRO A 38 12.68 3.06 -18.35
C PRO A 38 13.36 3.74 -19.52
N ARG A 39 14.69 3.88 -19.45
CA ARG A 39 15.48 4.50 -20.54
C ARG A 39 15.26 3.75 -21.84
N ALA A 40 15.28 4.47 -22.96
CA ALA A 40 15.25 3.84 -24.27
C ALA A 40 16.41 2.82 -24.39
N GLY A 41 16.08 1.59 -24.78
CA GLY A 41 16.99 0.46 -24.84
C GLY A 41 17.20 -0.30 -23.51
N ALA A 42 16.55 0.11 -22.41
CA ALA A 42 16.70 -0.58 -21.13
C ALA A 42 16.28 -2.05 -21.20
N THR A 43 16.99 -2.90 -20.47
CA THR A 43 16.72 -4.35 -20.36
C THR A 43 16.54 -4.75 -18.90
N GLY A 44 15.84 -5.85 -18.64
CA GLY A 44 15.63 -6.33 -17.27
C GLY A 44 14.62 -5.49 -16.50
N VAL A 45 13.70 -4.84 -17.21
CA VAL A 45 12.63 -4.01 -16.66
C VAL A 45 11.53 -4.89 -16.06
N ASN A 46 10.95 -4.50 -14.93
CA ASN A 46 9.78 -5.21 -14.40
C ASN A 46 8.55 -4.98 -15.30
N PRO A 47 7.74 -6.01 -15.61
CA PRO A 47 6.54 -5.82 -16.42
C PRO A 47 5.50 -4.87 -15.79
N ASP A 48 5.47 -4.76 -14.47
CA ASP A 48 4.58 -3.85 -13.74
C ASP A 48 5.16 -2.43 -13.57
N THR A 49 6.26 -2.10 -14.26
CA THR A 49 6.87 -0.78 -14.09
C THR A 49 5.97 0.33 -14.65
N PRO A 50 5.70 1.39 -13.86
CA PRO A 50 5.15 2.60 -14.41
C PRO A 50 6.15 3.23 -15.37
N LEU A 51 5.64 3.88 -16.41
CA LEU A 51 6.42 4.66 -17.35
C LEU A 51 6.52 6.10 -16.83
N ARG A 52 7.65 6.78 -17.04
CA ARG A 52 7.83 8.18 -16.62
C ARG A 52 8.46 9.00 -17.73
N LEU A 53 7.95 10.22 -17.89
CA LEU A 53 8.56 11.27 -18.70
C LEU A 53 8.97 12.39 -17.74
N VAL A 54 10.26 12.70 -17.72
CA VAL A 54 10.84 13.74 -16.86
C VAL A 54 11.22 14.94 -17.71
N PHE A 55 10.66 16.08 -17.33
CA PHE A 55 10.77 17.37 -18.00
C PHE A 55 11.72 18.30 -17.22
N ASP A 56 12.13 19.40 -17.84
CA ASP A 56 12.84 20.50 -17.16
C ASP A 56 11.86 21.36 -16.35
N THR A 57 10.60 21.47 -16.82
CA THR A 57 9.51 22.16 -16.12
C THR A 57 8.29 21.25 -15.90
N SER A 58 7.40 21.59 -14.97
CA SER A 58 6.19 20.80 -14.71
C SER A 58 5.34 20.69 -15.97
N PRO A 59 5.15 19.49 -16.55
CA PRO A 59 4.31 19.33 -17.72
C PRO A 59 2.83 19.48 -17.35
N THR A 60 2.00 19.74 -18.35
CA THR A 60 0.53 19.75 -18.22
C THR A 60 -0.06 18.55 -18.95
N VAL A 61 -0.97 17.83 -18.29
CA VAL A 61 -1.74 16.73 -18.89
C VAL A 61 -2.79 17.31 -19.83
N GLY A 62 -2.79 16.86 -21.08
CA GLY A 62 -3.79 17.23 -22.08
C GLY A 62 -5.07 16.39 -21.98
N THR A 63 -6.05 16.72 -22.83
CA THR A 63 -7.37 16.08 -22.84
C THR A 63 -7.66 15.32 -24.13
N ARG A 64 -6.63 14.99 -24.91
CA ARG A 64 -6.75 14.32 -26.21
C ARG A 64 -5.49 13.54 -26.54
N GLY A 65 -5.58 12.68 -27.56
CA GLY A 65 -4.48 11.83 -27.99
C GLY A 65 -4.36 10.60 -27.11
N ARG A 66 -3.48 9.69 -27.51
CA ARG A 66 -3.31 8.40 -26.84
C ARG A 66 -1.86 8.10 -26.52
N ILE A 67 -1.69 7.31 -25.48
CA ILE A 67 -0.46 6.57 -25.21
C ILE A 67 -0.71 5.14 -25.67
N ARG A 68 0.20 4.56 -26.46
CA ARG A 68 0.07 3.21 -27.00
C ARG A 68 1.33 2.42 -26.72
N ILE A 69 1.16 1.19 -26.27
CA ILE A 69 2.26 0.25 -26.02
C ILE A 69 2.11 -0.92 -26.98
N TYR A 70 3.19 -1.30 -27.65
CA TYR A 70 3.21 -2.34 -28.66
C TYR A 70 4.27 -3.40 -28.33
N ASP A 71 3.97 -4.66 -28.63
CA ASP A 71 4.98 -5.72 -28.66
C ASP A 71 5.90 -5.48 -29.88
N ALA A 72 7.20 -5.34 -29.62
CA ALA A 72 8.18 -5.01 -30.64
C ALA A 72 8.51 -6.19 -31.59
N ALA A 73 8.07 -7.41 -31.26
CA ALA A 73 8.28 -8.57 -32.11
C ALA A 73 7.38 -8.57 -33.36
N ASP A 74 6.13 -8.10 -33.23
CA ASP A 74 5.09 -8.22 -34.25
C ASP A 74 4.24 -6.95 -34.45
N ASP A 75 4.61 -5.83 -33.80
CA ASP A 75 3.87 -4.56 -33.82
C ASP A 75 2.43 -4.68 -33.29
N ARG A 76 2.12 -5.74 -32.52
CA ARG A 76 0.80 -5.91 -31.91
C ARG A 76 0.58 -4.84 -30.83
N LEU A 77 -0.54 -4.15 -30.92
CA LEU A 77 -1.00 -3.24 -29.86
C LEU A 77 -1.32 -4.03 -28.58
N VAL A 78 -0.67 -3.66 -27.48
CA VAL A 78 -0.79 -4.30 -26.16
C VAL A 78 -1.67 -3.47 -25.24
N ASP A 79 -1.44 -2.16 -25.19
CA ASP A 79 -2.22 -1.24 -24.35
C ASP A 79 -2.50 0.08 -25.08
N THR A 80 -3.58 0.74 -24.69
CA THR A 80 -3.93 2.09 -25.13
C THR A 80 -4.61 2.87 -24.02
N LEU A 81 -4.06 4.04 -23.69
CA LEU A 81 -4.64 5.03 -22.79
C LEU A 81 -5.11 6.22 -23.64
N ASP A 82 -6.43 6.46 -23.73
CA ASP A 82 -7.02 7.55 -24.53
C ASP A 82 -7.40 8.74 -23.64
N LEU A 83 -6.67 9.85 -23.73
CA LEU A 83 -6.83 11.01 -22.84
C LEU A 83 -8.12 11.81 -23.12
N SER A 84 -8.89 11.46 -24.16
CA SER A 84 -10.25 11.98 -24.35
C SER A 84 -11.27 11.35 -23.40
N ILE A 85 -10.95 10.18 -22.81
CA ILE A 85 -11.78 9.52 -21.81
C ILE A 85 -11.35 10.02 -20.42
N PRO A 86 -12.26 10.62 -19.62
CA PRO A 86 -11.93 11.14 -18.30
C PRO A 86 -11.53 10.02 -17.33
N ALA A 87 -10.66 10.34 -16.38
CA ALA A 87 -10.12 9.36 -15.42
C ALA A 87 -11.21 8.71 -14.54
N GLY A 88 -12.22 9.49 -14.16
CA GLY A 88 -13.30 9.07 -13.31
C GLY A 88 -14.26 10.22 -13.02
N PRO A 89 -15.40 9.93 -12.38
CA PRO A 89 -16.35 10.94 -11.93
C PRO A 89 -15.74 11.91 -10.91
N THR A 90 -16.14 13.18 -10.99
CA THR A 90 -15.71 14.26 -10.08
C THR A 90 -16.84 14.79 -9.21
N THR A 91 -18.07 14.35 -9.47
CA THR A 91 -19.28 14.78 -8.77
C THR A 91 -19.93 13.61 -8.06
N ARG A 92 -20.49 13.89 -6.88
CA ARG A 92 -21.20 12.86 -6.10
C ARG A 92 -22.46 12.44 -6.85
N ARG A 93 -22.66 11.12 -6.96
CA ARG A 93 -23.92 10.55 -7.45
C ARG A 93 -24.93 10.40 -6.31
N THR A 94 -26.18 10.75 -6.57
CA THR A 94 -27.30 10.51 -5.65
C THR A 94 -28.18 9.42 -6.22
N ALA A 95 -28.45 8.39 -5.40
CA ALA A 95 -29.32 7.29 -5.78
C ALA A 95 -30.11 6.78 -4.57
N PRO A 96 -31.27 6.12 -4.79
CA PRO A 96 -31.93 5.35 -3.76
C PRO A 96 -30.98 4.33 -3.13
N ARG A 97 -31.28 3.92 -1.90
CA ARG A 97 -30.48 2.91 -1.21
C ARG A 97 -30.55 1.59 -1.97
N ALA A 98 -29.40 1.07 -2.38
CA ALA A 98 -29.28 -0.25 -2.97
C ALA A 98 -29.50 -1.38 -1.94
N PRO A 99 -30.05 -2.53 -2.35
CA PRO A 99 -30.07 -3.74 -1.54
C PRO A 99 -28.67 -4.37 -1.43
N TYR A 100 -28.48 -5.27 -0.46
CA TYR A 100 -27.32 -6.16 -0.44
C TYR A 100 -27.50 -7.32 -1.43
N LEU A 101 -26.40 -7.99 -1.78
CA LEU A 101 -26.46 -9.22 -2.56
C LEU A 101 -27.32 -10.27 -1.83
N VAL A 102 -28.13 -11.00 -2.60
CA VAL A 102 -28.95 -12.12 -2.10
C VAL A 102 -28.08 -13.34 -1.78
N HIS A 103 -26.92 -13.46 -2.43
CA HIS A 103 -25.93 -14.52 -2.22
C HIS A 103 -24.57 -13.93 -1.90
N PRO A 104 -23.71 -14.63 -1.16
CA PRO A 104 -22.34 -14.17 -0.91
C PRO A 104 -21.58 -13.88 -2.21
N TYR A 105 -20.75 -12.83 -2.18
CA TYR A 105 -19.93 -12.44 -3.32
C TYR A 105 -19.03 -13.61 -3.77
N PRO A 106 -18.99 -13.93 -5.08
CA PRO A 106 -18.31 -15.12 -5.57
C PRO A 106 -16.80 -14.88 -5.69
N TYR A 107 -16.04 -15.24 -4.65
CA TYR A 107 -14.57 -15.18 -4.65
C TYR A 107 -13.86 -16.32 -5.42
N GLY A 108 -14.61 -17.28 -5.97
CA GLY A 108 -14.06 -18.43 -6.68
C GLY A 108 -13.77 -18.16 -8.16
N GLY A 109 -13.10 -19.11 -8.81
CA GLY A 109 -12.81 -19.09 -10.25
C GLY A 109 -11.39 -18.61 -10.61
N PRO A 110 -11.04 -18.63 -11.90
CA PRO A 110 -9.76 -18.12 -12.36
C PRO A 110 -9.68 -16.61 -12.14
N ARG A 111 -8.49 -16.13 -11.78
CA ARG A 111 -8.23 -14.70 -11.67
C ARG A 111 -8.33 -14.06 -13.06
N ARG A 112 -9.23 -13.09 -13.20
CA ARG A 112 -9.40 -12.26 -14.39
C ARG A 112 -8.43 -11.08 -14.37
N THR A 113 -8.03 -10.60 -15.54
CA THR A 113 -7.04 -9.52 -15.72
C THR A 113 -7.44 -8.64 -16.90
N ASN A 114 -6.75 -7.52 -17.11
CA ASN A 114 -6.98 -6.70 -18.31
C ASN A 114 -6.59 -7.43 -19.61
N ALA A 115 -5.76 -8.48 -19.54
CA ALA A 115 -5.33 -9.27 -20.70
C ALA A 115 -6.42 -10.22 -21.24
N ASP A 116 -7.33 -10.69 -20.39
CA ASP A 116 -8.35 -11.68 -20.75
C ASP A 116 -9.79 -11.18 -20.56
N THR A 117 -9.97 -10.02 -19.92
CA THR A 117 -11.28 -9.50 -19.52
C THR A 117 -11.34 -8.00 -19.69
N ARG A 118 -12.46 -7.50 -20.23
CA ARG A 118 -12.71 -6.06 -20.34
C ARG A 118 -13.01 -5.48 -18.96
N PRO A 119 -12.33 -4.41 -18.51
CA PRO A 119 -12.71 -3.69 -17.29
C PRO A 119 -14.15 -3.16 -17.35
N GLY A 120 -14.86 -3.21 -16.23
CA GLY A 120 -16.29 -2.92 -16.16
C GLY A 120 -17.20 -4.11 -16.43
N THR A 121 -16.64 -5.31 -16.67
CA THR A 121 -17.43 -6.55 -16.80
C THR A 121 -18.04 -6.90 -15.45
N PRO A 122 -19.38 -6.96 -15.31
CA PRO A 122 -20.01 -7.31 -14.04
C PRO A 122 -19.64 -8.71 -13.59
N THR A 123 -19.42 -8.88 -12.29
CA THR A 123 -19.30 -10.19 -11.66
C THR A 123 -20.59 -10.98 -11.91
N ALA A 124 -20.47 -12.26 -12.30
CA ALA A 124 -21.63 -13.12 -12.53
C ALA A 124 -22.56 -13.15 -11.30
N GLY A 125 -23.86 -12.93 -11.51
CA GLY A 125 -24.87 -12.85 -10.44
C GLY A 125 -25.05 -11.44 -9.84
N VAL A 126 -24.31 -10.44 -10.33
CA VAL A 126 -24.48 -9.01 -9.99
C VAL A 126 -25.07 -8.30 -11.21
N ASP A 127 -26.40 -8.32 -11.34
CA ASP A 127 -27.18 -7.86 -12.51
C ASP A 127 -27.74 -6.43 -12.29
N PRO A 128 -27.78 -5.50 -13.27
CA PRO A 128 -26.71 -5.04 -14.16
C PRO A 128 -26.59 -3.49 -14.16
N ALA A 129 -26.31 -2.83 -13.04
CA ALA A 129 -25.83 -1.44 -13.11
C ALA A 129 -24.30 -1.46 -13.18
N PRO A 130 -23.67 -1.35 -14.37
CA PRO A 130 -22.25 -1.12 -14.41
C PRO A 130 -21.96 0.21 -13.72
N VAL A 131 -20.78 0.31 -13.12
CA VAL A 131 -20.36 1.50 -12.36
C VAL A 131 -20.33 2.73 -13.26
N ALA A 132 -19.97 2.49 -14.52
CA ALA A 132 -19.92 3.40 -15.65
C ALA A 132 -20.25 2.62 -16.92
N ALA A 133 -20.85 3.25 -17.93
CA ALA A 133 -21.00 2.60 -19.23
C ALA A 133 -19.61 2.44 -19.89
N PRO A 134 -19.42 1.43 -20.76
CA PRO A 134 -18.12 1.20 -21.37
C PRO A 134 -17.67 2.42 -22.18
N GLY A 135 -16.54 3.02 -21.80
CA GLY A 135 -15.98 4.21 -22.45
C GLY A 135 -16.30 5.55 -21.76
N ASP A 136 -17.12 5.55 -20.71
CA ASP A 136 -17.41 6.78 -19.95
C ASP A 136 -16.20 7.27 -19.15
N TYR A 137 -15.40 6.34 -18.61
CA TYR A 137 -14.23 6.62 -17.80
C TYR A 137 -13.11 5.62 -18.06
N GLN A 138 -11.88 5.99 -17.71
CA GLN A 138 -10.73 5.08 -17.65
C GLN A 138 -11.01 3.99 -16.61
N LEU A 139 -10.82 2.73 -16.98
CA LEU A 139 -11.06 1.60 -16.09
C LEU A 139 -9.93 0.58 -16.19
N THR A 140 -9.47 0.08 -15.06
CA THR A 140 -8.49 -1.03 -14.99
C THR A 140 -8.95 -2.10 -14.01
N ILE A 141 -8.74 -3.37 -14.35
CA ILE A 141 -8.92 -4.50 -13.42
C ILE A 141 -7.72 -4.53 -12.48
N ILE A 142 -7.98 -4.46 -11.17
CA ILE A 142 -6.99 -4.57 -10.09
C ILE A 142 -7.41 -5.73 -9.19
N GLY A 143 -6.46 -6.58 -8.75
CA GLY A 143 -6.75 -7.74 -7.89
C GLY A 143 -7.79 -8.72 -8.44
N GLY A 144 -7.99 -8.71 -9.76
CA GLY A 144 -8.99 -9.47 -10.49
C GLY A 144 -10.44 -9.00 -10.35
N PHE A 145 -10.68 -7.80 -9.84
CA PHE A 145 -12.04 -7.24 -9.72
C PHE A 145 -12.53 -6.69 -11.05
N THR A 146 -13.48 -7.39 -11.68
CA THR A 146 -13.84 -7.18 -13.08
C THR A 146 -14.69 -5.94 -13.30
N GLU A 147 -15.40 -5.45 -12.29
CA GLU A 147 -16.06 -4.15 -12.32
C GLU A 147 -15.07 -3.00 -12.56
N GLY A 148 -13.79 -3.23 -12.30
CA GLY A 148 -12.71 -2.31 -12.55
C GLY A 148 -12.66 -1.15 -11.56
N PHE A 149 -11.57 -0.42 -11.61
CA PHE A 149 -11.33 0.80 -10.86
C PHE A 149 -11.15 1.95 -11.84
N HIS A 150 -11.79 3.08 -11.54
CA HIS A 150 -11.40 4.34 -12.14
C HIS A 150 -9.98 4.68 -11.71
N PHE A 151 -9.18 5.19 -12.64
CA PHE A 151 -7.78 5.54 -12.39
C PHE A 151 -7.33 6.69 -13.30
N HIS A 152 -6.26 7.36 -12.89
CA HIS A 152 -5.62 8.41 -13.65
C HIS A 152 -4.52 7.77 -14.49
N PRO A 153 -4.66 7.71 -15.82
CA PRO A 153 -3.65 7.09 -16.69
C PRO A 153 -2.34 7.88 -16.70
N VAL A 154 -2.42 9.19 -16.43
CA VAL A 154 -1.28 10.10 -16.32
C VAL A 154 -1.43 10.94 -15.05
N ILE A 155 -0.39 10.95 -14.20
CA ILE A 155 -0.31 11.77 -12.99
C ILE A 155 0.96 12.61 -13.06
N VAL A 156 0.83 13.93 -12.91
CA VAL A 156 1.99 14.84 -12.84
C VAL A 156 2.35 15.14 -11.38
N ARG A 157 3.64 15.00 -11.05
CA ARG A 157 4.24 15.37 -9.77
C ARG A 157 5.54 16.12 -10.02
N GLY A 158 5.54 17.42 -9.73
CA GLY A 158 6.64 18.31 -10.12
C GLY A 158 6.89 18.18 -11.62
N ASN A 159 8.13 17.88 -12.00
CA ASN A 159 8.53 17.76 -13.40
C ASN A 159 8.35 16.35 -14.00
N THR A 160 7.72 15.42 -13.28
CA THR A 160 7.54 14.05 -13.76
C THR A 160 6.08 13.78 -14.11
N ALA A 161 5.83 13.31 -15.32
CA ALA A 161 4.57 12.67 -15.70
C ALA A 161 4.72 11.15 -15.52
N LEU A 162 4.02 10.60 -14.54
CA LEU A 162 3.85 9.17 -14.31
C LEU A 162 2.73 8.66 -15.22
N VAL A 163 3.02 7.65 -16.03
CA VAL A 163 2.07 6.97 -16.90
C VAL A 163 1.92 5.53 -16.41
N THR A 164 0.70 5.14 -16.09
CA THR A 164 0.39 3.81 -15.57
C THR A 164 -0.36 3.02 -16.63
N PRO A 165 0.28 2.01 -17.26
CA PRO A 165 -0.42 1.06 -18.13
C PRO A 165 -1.55 0.34 -17.37
N HIS A 166 -2.52 -0.21 -18.09
CA HIS A 166 -3.46 -1.12 -17.42
C HIS A 166 -2.70 -2.33 -16.85
N HIS A 167 -3.08 -2.76 -15.63
CA HIS A 167 -2.42 -3.85 -14.92
C HIS A 167 -2.43 -5.16 -15.72
N ASP A 168 -1.44 -6.02 -15.49
CA ASP A 168 -1.37 -7.37 -16.08
C ASP A 168 -1.29 -7.43 -17.63
N LEU A 169 -0.88 -6.35 -18.32
CA LEU A 169 -0.77 -6.33 -19.81
C LEU A 169 0.64 -6.58 -20.37
N LEU A 170 1.69 -6.30 -19.59
CA LEU A 170 3.07 -6.55 -20.03
C LEU A 170 3.53 -7.91 -19.51
N ASP A 171 4.19 -8.67 -20.37
CA ASP A 171 4.72 -10.00 -20.11
C ASP A 171 6.23 -9.96 -19.87
N TYR A 172 6.73 -10.98 -19.16
CA TYR A 172 8.16 -11.26 -19.06
C TYR A 172 8.75 -11.72 -20.40
N GLY A 173 10.04 -11.44 -20.62
CA GLY A 173 10.81 -11.88 -21.79
C GLY A 173 10.42 -11.17 -23.09
N LYS A 174 9.73 -10.04 -23.00
CA LYS A 174 9.23 -9.29 -24.15
C LYS A 174 9.94 -7.95 -24.29
N THR A 175 9.95 -7.45 -25.52
CA THR A 175 10.41 -6.09 -25.82
C THR A 175 9.21 -5.28 -26.25
N TYR A 176 9.01 -4.13 -25.63
CA TYR A 176 7.91 -3.22 -25.92
C TYR A 176 8.44 -1.90 -26.46
N TYR A 177 7.64 -1.22 -27.28
CA TYR A 177 7.85 0.20 -27.56
C TYR A 177 6.61 1.02 -27.28
N VAL A 178 6.83 2.29 -26.92
CA VAL A 178 5.78 3.22 -26.48
C VAL A 178 5.70 4.38 -27.45
N GLN A 179 4.47 4.75 -27.78
CA GLN A 179 4.15 5.97 -28.53
C GLN A 179 3.27 6.87 -27.68
N VAL A 180 3.51 8.17 -27.75
CA VAL A 180 2.77 9.21 -27.03
C VAL A 180 2.37 10.27 -28.04
N ASP A 181 1.07 10.47 -28.24
CA ASP A 181 0.59 11.52 -29.14
C ASP A 181 0.92 12.92 -28.56
N PRO A 182 1.19 13.95 -29.39
CA PRO A 182 1.53 15.31 -28.93
C PRO A 182 0.45 15.96 -28.04
N GLY A 183 -0.80 15.47 -28.10
CA GLY A 183 -1.90 15.99 -27.29
C GLY A 183 -1.95 15.50 -25.84
N VAL A 184 -1.12 14.52 -25.47
CA VAL A 184 -1.17 13.84 -24.16
C VAL A 184 -0.52 14.68 -23.07
N LEU A 185 0.62 15.28 -23.37
CA LEU A 185 1.40 16.12 -22.45
C LEU A 185 1.89 17.35 -23.20
N SER A 186 1.99 18.47 -22.49
CA SER A 186 2.63 19.69 -23.01
C SER A 186 3.64 20.23 -21.99
N GLY A 187 4.78 20.71 -22.47
CA GLY A 187 5.91 21.18 -21.66
C GLY A 187 7.22 21.01 -22.43
N ASP A 188 8.14 21.96 -22.27
CA ASP A 188 9.52 21.91 -22.82
C ASP A 188 9.64 21.55 -24.31
N GLY A 189 8.67 21.95 -25.14
CA GLY A 189 8.64 21.64 -26.57
C GLY A 189 8.41 20.15 -26.87
N PHE A 190 7.87 19.39 -25.93
CA PHE A 190 7.52 17.98 -26.13
C PHE A 190 6.39 17.81 -27.14
N ASP A 191 6.71 17.18 -28.27
CA ASP A 191 5.77 16.89 -29.37
C ASP A 191 5.39 15.40 -29.44
N GLY A 192 5.48 14.68 -28.32
CA GLY A 192 5.19 13.25 -28.24
C GLY A 192 6.39 12.33 -28.46
N VAL A 193 6.12 11.03 -28.47
CA VAL A 193 7.09 9.96 -28.75
C VAL A 193 6.58 9.17 -29.95
N GLN A 194 7.40 9.09 -31.01
CA GLN A 194 6.97 8.52 -32.29
C GLN A 194 7.76 7.25 -32.64
N GLY A 195 7.18 6.43 -33.54
CA GLY A 195 7.82 5.23 -34.04
C GLY A 195 8.19 4.26 -32.91
N ARG A 196 9.47 3.88 -32.84
CA ARG A 196 10.03 2.97 -31.84
C ARG A 196 11.11 3.65 -30.97
N GLN A 197 11.06 4.98 -30.83
CA GLN A 197 12.06 5.77 -30.10
C GLN A 197 12.19 5.35 -28.63
N TRP A 198 11.07 5.03 -27.99
CA TRP A 198 11.05 4.54 -26.61
C TRP A 198 10.81 3.04 -26.61
N ARG A 199 11.88 2.26 -26.49
CA ARG A 199 11.84 0.80 -26.43
C ARG A 199 12.46 0.28 -25.13
N PHE A 200 11.92 -0.78 -24.55
CA PHE A 200 12.55 -1.47 -23.41
C PHE A 200 12.23 -2.96 -23.42
N THR A 201 13.03 -3.76 -22.73
CA THR A 201 12.89 -5.22 -22.63
C THR A 201 12.65 -5.62 -21.18
N THR A 202 11.57 -6.35 -20.94
CA THR A 202 11.24 -6.86 -19.60
C THR A 202 12.20 -7.96 -19.16
N LYS A 203 12.25 -8.23 -17.85
CA LYS A 203 13.00 -9.36 -17.28
C LYS A 203 12.60 -10.66 -17.99
N PRO A 204 13.52 -11.63 -18.16
CA PRO A 204 13.21 -12.88 -18.86
C PRO A 204 12.16 -13.72 -18.10
N HIS A 205 12.19 -13.69 -16.77
CA HIS A 205 11.28 -14.44 -15.89
C HIS A 205 10.98 -13.63 -14.62
N GLY A 206 9.81 -13.85 -14.04
CA GLY A 206 9.47 -13.40 -12.69
C GLY A 206 9.99 -14.36 -11.62
N PRO A 207 9.82 -14.02 -10.33
CA PRO A 207 10.14 -14.92 -9.23
C PRO A 207 9.30 -16.22 -9.30
N ALA A 208 9.75 -17.27 -8.62
CA ALA A 208 9.00 -18.53 -8.54
C ALA A 208 7.62 -18.29 -7.89
N LYS A 209 6.60 -19.05 -8.33
CA LYS A 209 5.22 -18.90 -7.81
C LYS A 209 5.09 -19.31 -6.34
N ASP A 210 6.00 -20.13 -5.83
CA ASP A 210 6.07 -20.62 -4.45
C ASP A 210 7.19 -19.93 -3.62
N ALA A 211 7.74 -18.83 -4.14
CA ALA A 211 8.72 -18.02 -3.43
C ALA A 211 8.13 -17.56 -2.07
N ALA A 212 8.87 -17.80 -0.99
CA ALA A 212 8.47 -17.36 0.35
C ALA A 212 8.70 -15.85 0.56
N LEU A 213 9.53 -15.25 -0.29
CA LEU A 213 9.89 -13.84 -0.27
C LEU A 213 9.89 -13.32 -1.70
N VAL A 214 9.20 -12.21 -1.92
CA VAL A 214 9.32 -11.38 -3.11
C VAL A 214 9.57 -9.94 -2.70
N THR A 215 10.27 -9.19 -3.54
CA THR A 215 10.70 -7.82 -3.23
C THR A 215 10.06 -6.81 -4.18
N VAL A 216 9.70 -5.65 -3.65
CA VAL A 216 9.15 -4.52 -4.41
C VAL A 216 10.11 -3.34 -4.29
N GLY A 217 10.45 -2.71 -5.41
CA GLY A 217 11.32 -1.54 -5.45
C GLY A 217 10.86 -0.51 -6.48
N ALA A 218 10.51 0.70 -6.02
CA ALA A 218 9.95 1.77 -6.88
C ALA A 218 10.88 2.21 -8.03
N ASN A 219 12.17 1.87 -7.95
CA ASN A 219 13.18 2.16 -8.96
C ASN A 219 13.45 0.98 -9.92
N GLY A 220 12.65 -0.09 -9.84
CA GLY A 220 12.80 -1.30 -10.65
C GLY A 220 13.86 -2.29 -10.16
N ASP A 221 14.42 -2.08 -8.97
CA ASP A 221 15.47 -2.90 -8.36
C ASP A 221 14.93 -4.02 -7.44
N GLY A 222 13.60 -4.20 -7.40
CA GLY A 222 12.93 -5.36 -6.79
C GLY A 222 12.53 -6.40 -7.84
N ASP A 223 11.92 -7.50 -7.40
CA ASP A 223 11.22 -8.45 -8.27
C ASP A 223 10.06 -7.77 -9.02
N PHE A 224 9.43 -6.80 -8.35
CA PHE A 224 8.33 -5.97 -8.85
C PHE A 224 8.63 -4.48 -8.65
N SER A 225 8.03 -3.62 -9.47
CA SER A 225 8.10 -2.17 -9.32
C SER A 225 6.96 -1.59 -8.48
N THR A 226 5.85 -2.32 -8.38
CA THR A 226 4.61 -1.91 -7.70
C THR A 226 4.23 -2.93 -6.63
N VAL A 227 3.50 -2.46 -5.62
CA VAL A 227 2.95 -3.33 -4.57
C VAL A 227 1.85 -4.22 -5.16
N GLN A 228 1.01 -3.67 -6.04
CA GLN A 228 -0.04 -4.42 -6.71
C GLN A 228 0.51 -5.57 -7.55
N GLY A 229 1.55 -5.33 -8.35
CA GLY A 229 2.19 -6.37 -9.18
C GLY A 229 2.71 -7.55 -8.35
N ALA A 230 3.29 -7.29 -7.18
CA ALA A 230 3.71 -8.34 -6.27
C ALA A 230 2.52 -9.13 -5.70
N LEU A 231 1.45 -8.45 -5.30
CA LEU A 231 0.24 -9.09 -4.75
C LEU A 231 -0.51 -9.93 -5.78
N ASP A 232 -0.39 -9.56 -7.05
CA ASP A 232 -0.96 -10.29 -8.18
C ASP A 232 -0.16 -11.55 -8.51
N HIS A 233 1.14 -11.54 -8.22
CA HIS A 233 1.99 -12.73 -8.31
C HIS A 233 1.76 -13.73 -7.18
N VAL A 234 1.56 -13.26 -5.94
CA VAL A 234 1.39 -14.12 -4.76
C VAL A 234 0.14 -15.01 -4.92
N PRO A 235 0.20 -16.33 -4.70
CA PRO A 235 -0.98 -17.20 -4.74
C PRO A 235 -2.01 -16.88 -3.63
N ASP A 236 -3.29 -17.19 -3.87
CA ASP A 236 -4.36 -16.95 -2.87
C ASP A 236 -4.22 -17.80 -1.60
N ARG A 237 -3.74 -19.04 -1.74
CA ARG A 237 -3.58 -20.01 -0.63
C ARG A 237 -2.21 -20.67 -0.71
N PRO A 238 -1.13 -19.96 -0.36
CA PRO A 238 0.20 -20.52 -0.42
C PRO A 238 0.37 -21.63 0.64
N ALA A 239 1.26 -22.60 0.38
CA ALA A 239 1.53 -23.70 1.32
C ALA A 239 2.26 -23.25 2.61
N ARG A 240 2.88 -22.07 2.55
CA ARG A 240 3.59 -21.41 3.65
C ARG A 240 3.38 -19.90 3.53
N ARG A 241 3.59 -19.18 4.63
CA ARG A 241 3.51 -17.72 4.63
C ARG A 241 4.43 -17.10 3.58
N THR A 242 3.88 -16.24 2.75
CA THR A 242 4.63 -15.46 1.76
C THR A 242 4.85 -14.04 2.25
N THR A 243 6.07 -13.54 2.13
CA THR A 243 6.46 -12.17 2.49
C THR A 243 6.66 -11.34 1.22
N VAL A 244 5.97 -10.22 1.12
CA VAL A 244 6.24 -9.14 0.17
C VAL A 244 7.04 -8.09 0.92
N PHE A 245 8.33 -7.97 0.63
CA PHE A 245 9.20 -6.95 1.21
C PHE A 245 9.22 -5.71 0.32
N VAL A 246 8.75 -4.58 0.85
CA VAL A 246 8.62 -3.32 0.09
C VAL A 246 9.75 -2.39 0.48
N LYS A 247 10.67 -2.11 -0.45
CA LYS A 247 11.79 -1.18 -0.22
C LYS A 247 11.27 0.24 -0.03
N ASN A 248 12.11 1.11 0.54
CA ASN A 248 11.81 2.54 0.61
C ASN A 248 11.47 3.10 -0.77
N GLY A 249 10.41 3.89 -0.85
CA GLY A 249 9.89 4.42 -2.11
C GLY A 249 8.52 5.07 -1.95
N ASP A 250 8.18 5.90 -2.93
CA ASP A 250 6.83 6.45 -3.11
C ASP A 250 6.11 5.65 -4.19
N TYR A 251 5.00 5.02 -3.78
CA TYR A 251 4.19 4.10 -4.57
C TYR A 251 2.81 4.74 -4.76
N GLU A 252 2.64 5.49 -5.86
CA GLU A 252 1.37 6.12 -6.20
C GLU A 252 0.45 5.17 -6.98
N GLU A 253 -0.27 4.32 -6.28
CA GLU A 253 -1.10 3.24 -6.84
C GLU A 253 -2.33 2.93 -5.96
N ILE A 254 -3.42 2.51 -6.59
CA ILE A 254 -4.53 1.86 -5.87
C ILE A 254 -4.13 0.41 -5.64
N VAL A 255 -4.11 -0.03 -4.38
CA VAL A 255 -3.82 -1.43 -4.04
C VAL A 255 -5.11 -2.14 -3.67
N TYR A 256 -5.49 -3.15 -4.46
CA TYR A 256 -6.60 -4.04 -4.19
C TYR A 256 -6.18 -5.49 -4.37
N PHE A 257 -6.36 -6.29 -3.33
CA PHE A 257 -6.17 -7.74 -3.38
C PHE A 257 -7.25 -8.45 -2.58
N ARG A 258 -7.55 -9.68 -2.99
CA ARG A 258 -8.61 -10.45 -2.36
C ARG A 258 -8.25 -11.91 -2.18
N ASN A 259 -8.97 -12.58 -1.27
CA ASN A 259 -8.93 -14.04 -1.06
C ASN A 259 -7.55 -14.58 -0.62
N LYS A 260 -6.62 -13.70 -0.25
CA LYS A 260 -5.25 -14.06 0.17
C LYS A 260 -5.22 -14.62 1.58
N ARG A 261 -4.35 -15.61 1.79
CA ARG A 261 -4.03 -16.19 3.09
C ARG A 261 -2.54 -16.20 3.37
N ASP A 262 -2.17 -16.16 4.65
CA ASP A 262 -0.79 -16.28 5.11
C ASP A 262 0.17 -15.33 4.38
N LEU A 263 -0.21 -14.05 4.33
CA LEU A 263 0.53 -13.01 3.61
C LEU A 263 1.10 -11.99 4.59
N SER A 264 2.38 -11.67 4.45
CA SER A 264 3.02 -10.55 5.13
C SER A 264 3.44 -9.50 4.10
N ILE A 265 3.00 -8.26 4.27
CA ILE A 265 3.50 -7.10 3.52
C ILE A 265 4.31 -6.26 4.50
N VAL A 266 5.62 -6.20 4.25
CA VAL A 266 6.58 -5.67 5.21
C VAL A 266 7.38 -4.59 4.51
N GLY A 267 7.13 -3.34 4.89
CA GLY A 267 7.93 -2.23 4.41
C GLY A 267 9.31 -2.22 5.05
N GLU A 268 10.28 -1.74 4.29
CA GLU A 268 11.63 -1.51 4.76
C GLU A 268 11.54 -0.53 5.91
N ASP A 269 10.89 0.63 5.78
CA ASP A 269 10.75 1.63 6.84
C ASP A 269 9.35 2.27 6.81
N ARG A 270 8.77 2.44 8.00
CA ARG A 270 7.42 2.98 8.18
C ARG A 270 7.19 4.29 7.44
N ASP A 271 8.12 5.23 7.56
CA ASP A 271 7.92 6.60 7.09
C ASP A 271 8.48 6.80 5.66
N LYS A 272 9.26 5.85 5.14
CA LYS A 272 9.87 5.92 3.80
C LYS A 272 9.26 4.98 2.78
N VAL A 273 8.42 4.03 3.21
CA VAL A 273 7.54 3.26 2.32
C VAL A 273 6.18 3.93 2.33
N ARG A 274 5.87 4.70 1.28
CA ARG A 274 4.61 5.44 1.18
C ARG A 274 3.78 4.90 0.01
N ILE A 275 2.67 4.25 0.34
CA ILE A 275 1.68 3.76 -0.63
C ILE A 275 0.48 4.68 -0.59
N HIS A 276 0.17 5.35 -1.70
CA HIS A 276 -0.87 6.38 -1.69
C HIS A 276 -1.61 6.50 -3.02
N TYR A 277 -2.85 6.97 -2.96
CA TYR A 277 -3.61 7.32 -4.15
C TYR A 277 -4.75 8.29 -3.82
N ALA A 278 -5.14 9.14 -4.77
CA ALA A 278 -6.32 10.00 -4.63
C ALA A 278 -7.62 9.21 -4.88
N ASN A 279 -8.03 8.35 -3.93
CA ASN A 279 -9.22 7.52 -4.06
C ASN A 279 -10.28 7.84 -3.01
N ASN A 280 -11.56 7.87 -3.42
CA ASN A 280 -12.71 8.08 -2.53
C ASN A 280 -14.00 7.55 -3.15
N GLU A 281 -15.11 7.68 -2.41
CA GLU A 281 -16.44 7.28 -2.87
C GLU A 281 -16.94 8.05 -4.10
N VAL A 282 -16.45 9.26 -4.35
CA VAL A 282 -16.82 10.01 -5.56
C VAL A 282 -16.12 9.41 -6.77
N PHE A 283 -14.81 9.21 -6.69
CA PHE A 283 -13.97 8.74 -7.78
C PHE A 283 -14.21 7.26 -8.08
N ASN A 284 -14.33 6.40 -7.07
CA ASN A 284 -14.68 4.98 -7.22
C ASN A 284 -15.98 4.62 -6.46
N PRO A 285 -17.15 5.08 -6.94
CA PRO A 285 -18.44 4.89 -6.25
C PRO A 285 -18.89 3.43 -6.33
N HIS A 286 -19.62 2.90 -5.36
CA HIS A 286 -20.26 1.58 -5.51
C HIS A 286 -21.28 1.56 -6.67
N PRO A 287 -21.56 0.40 -7.30
CA PRO A 287 -22.62 0.30 -8.32
C PRO A 287 -23.99 0.71 -7.75
N LEU A 288 -24.87 1.28 -8.58
CA LEU A 288 -26.15 1.87 -8.14
C LEU A 288 -27.14 0.89 -7.52
N ASN A 289 -27.01 -0.38 -7.89
CA ASN A 289 -27.96 -1.44 -7.60
C ASN A 289 -27.49 -2.37 -6.47
N VAL A 290 -26.29 -2.18 -5.91
CA VAL A 290 -25.75 -3.06 -4.86
C VAL A 290 -25.05 -2.28 -3.74
N ALA A 291 -25.39 -2.61 -2.50
CA ALA A 291 -24.72 -2.09 -1.30
C ALA A 291 -23.47 -2.91 -0.94
N THR A 292 -22.51 -2.26 -0.28
CA THR A 292 -21.16 -2.79 -0.06
C THR A 292 -20.76 -2.82 1.42
N ASN A 293 -19.82 -3.71 1.77
CA ASN A 293 -19.00 -3.70 2.98
C ASN A 293 -19.66 -3.57 4.36
N GLU A 294 -20.98 -3.73 4.49
CA GLU A 294 -21.64 -3.78 5.81
C GLU A 294 -21.68 -5.19 6.39
N LEU A 295 -21.84 -6.22 5.56
CA LEU A 295 -21.98 -7.61 5.99
C LEU A 295 -20.92 -8.51 5.33
N PRO A 296 -20.47 -9.59 6.00
CA PRO A 296 -19.61 -10.59 5.40
C PRO A 296 -20.21 -11.13 4.09
N GLY A 297 -19.38 -11.24 3.05
CA GLY A 297 -19.81 -11.73 1.74
C GLY A 297 -20.65 -10.73 0.93
N THR A 298 -20.73 -9.46 1.31
CA THR A 298 -21.33 -8.42 0.44
C THR A 298 -20.40 -8.01 -0.70
N PHE A 299 -20.92 -7.20 -1.63
CA PHE A 299 -20.14 -6.68 -2.73
C PHE A 299 -18.96 -5.83 -2.21
N PRO A 300 -17.71 -6.05 -2.69
CA PRO A 300 -16.55 -5.31 -2.25
C PRO A 300 -16.63 -3.81 -2.56
N SER A 301 -16.23 -2.95 -1.63
CA SER A 301 -16.06 -1.53 -1.91
C SER A 301 -14.75 -1.23 -2.65
N ARG A 302 -14.71 -0.07 -3.32
CA ARG A 302 -13.56 0.41 -4.11
C ARG A 302 -13.04 1.79 -3.70
N ARG A 303 -13.55 2.35 -2.61
CA ARG A 303 -13.31 3.75 -2.24
C ARG A 303 -11.99 4.01 -1.52
N ALA A 304 -11.35 2.98 -0.97
CA ALA A 304 -10.11 3.12 -0.22
C ALA A 304 -8.88 3.12 -1.14
N ALA A 305 -7.76 3.73 -0.72
CA ALA A 305 -6.51 3.64 -1.46
C ALA A 305 -5.86 2.24 -1.36
N PHE A 306 -6.00 1.57 -0.21
CA PHE A 306 -5.47 0.23 0.06
C PHE A 306 -6.57 -0.69 0.62
N MET A 307 -6.83 -1.80 -0.07
CA MET A 307 -7.95 -2.69 0.21
C MET A 307 -7.50 -4.14 0.26
N ALA A 308 -7.78 -4.78 1.40
CA ALA A 308 -7.59 -6.20 1.62
C ALA A 308 -8.95 -6.86 1.79
N ASP A 309 -9.39 -7.63 0.79
CA ASP A 309 -10.75 -8.16 0.72
C ASP A 309 -10.82 -9.69 0.92
N ASN A 310 -11.69 -10.15 1.83
CA ASN A 310 -11.79 -11.57 2.19
C ASN A 310 -10.43 -12.22 2.50
N VAL A 311 -9.60 -11.54 3.30
CA VAL A 311 -8.27 -12.02 3.67
C VAL A 311 -8.29 -12.79 4.99
N HIS A 312 -7.30 -13.65 5.18
CA HIS A 312 -7.09 -14.38 6.43
C HIS A 312 -5.59 -14.42 6.77
N ASP A 313 -5.20 -14.15 8.00
CA ASP A 313 -3.77 -14.12 8.40
C ASP A 313 -2.90 -13.11 7.63
N LEU A 314 -3.46 -11.96 7.29
CA LEU A 314 -2.67 -10.85 6.74
C LEU A 314 -1.82 -10.20 7.84
N ALA A 315 -0.58 -9.84 7.53
CA ALA A 315 0.24 -8.96 8.36
C ALA A 315 0.71 -7.76 7.53
N LEU A 316 0.39 -6.54 7.97
CA LEU A 316 0.92 -5.29 7.43
C LEU A 316 1.89 -4.69 8.44
N VAL A 317 3.13 -4.45 8.03
CA VAL A 317 4.21 -4.05 8.94
C VAL A 317 5.10 -2.97 8.33
N ASN A 318 5.46 -1.94 9.11
CA ASN A 318 6.47 -0.93 8.77
C ASN A 318 6.24 -0.20 7.44
N LEU A 319 5.05 0.32 7.21
CA LEU A 319 4.73 1.10 6.00
C LEU A 319 3.72 2.21 6.28
N THR A 320 3.60 3.16 5.37
CA THR A 320 2.59 4.21 5.37
C THR A 320 1.61 4.01 4.22
N ILE A 321 0.32 4.06 4.54
CA ILE A 321 -0.81 3.98 3.60
C ILE A 321 -1.58 5.30 3.66
N GLU A 322 -1.93 5.87 2.51
CA GLU A 322 -2.63 7.15 2.46
C GLU A 322 -3.64 7.22 1.32
N THR A 323 -4.80 7.82 1.57
CA THR A 323 -5.53 8.49 0.48
C THR A 323 -5.32 10.00 0.55
N THR A 324 -5.04 10.59 -0.61
CA THR A 324 -4.90 12.04 -0.76
C THR A 324 -6.21 12.73 -1.12
N ALA A 325 -7.29 11.96 -1.31
CA ALA A 325 -8.63 12.49 -1.57
C ALA A 325 -9.36 12.89 -0.27
N LYS A 326 -10.52 13.55 -0.43
CA LYS A 326 -11.36 14.05 0.66
C LYS A 326 -12.77 13.46 0.62
N GLY A 327 -13.50 13.61 1.73
CA GLY A 327 -14.84 13.06 1.91
C GLY A 327 -14.77 11.64 2.46
N GLN A 328 -15.60 10.73 1.96
CA GLN A 328 -15.52 9.31 2.28
C GLN A 328 -14.33 8.69 1.54
N ALA A 329 -13.18 8.69 2.20
CA ALA A 329 -11.89 8.38 1.62
C ALA A 329 -11.01 7.69 2.66
N GLU A 330 -11.00 6.36 2.61
CA GLU A 330 -10.16 5.54 3.49
C GLU A 330 -8.74 5.42 2.96
N GLY A 331 -7.77 5.48 3.87
CA GLY A 331 -6.44 4.99 3.57
C GLY A 331 -6.45 3.47 3.51
N LEU A 332 -7.01 2.83 4.56
CA LEU A 332 -7.04 1.36 4.69
C LEU A 332 -8.47 0.85 4.89
N LEU A 333 -8.84 -0.14 4.07
CA LEU A 333 -10.05 -0.93 4.20
C LEU A 333 -9.68 -2.41 4.33
N LEU A 334 -10.02 -2.99 5.47
CA LEU A 334 -9.68 -4.37 5.81
C LEU A 334 -10.95 -5.20 6.01
N ASN A 335 -11.20 -6.16 5.10
CA ASN A 335 -12.22 -7.19 5.23
C ASN A 335 -11.54 -8.55 5.41
N GLY A 336 -11.65 -9.15 6.60
CA GLY A 336 -11.04 -10.45 6.82
C GLY A 336 -10.94 -10.86 8.28
N SER A 337 -10.07 -11.81 8.57
CA SER A 337 -9.88 -12.29 9.94
C SER A 337 -8.42 -12.61 10.26
N ARG A 338 -8.07 -12.51 11.54
CA ARG A 338 -6.72 -12.76 12.09
C ARG A 338 -5.66 -11.85 11.47
N ASN A 339 -6.02 -10.59 11.26
CA ASN A 339 -5.16 -9.61 10.59
C ASN A 339 -4.30 -8.86 11.61
N ILE A 340 -3.01 -8.68 11.31
CA ILE A 340 -2.05 -7.92 12.11
C ILE A 340 -1.70 -6.64 11.35
N VAL A 341 -1.75 -5.50 12.02
CA VAL A 341 -1.29 -4.22 11.51
C VAL A 341 -0.36 -3.60 12.56
N SER A 342 0.96 -3.66 12.33
CA SER A 342 1.97 -3.26 13.32
C SER A 342 2.93 -2.22 12.75
N HIS A 343 3.18 -1.15 13.50
CA HIS A 343 4.08 -0.07 13.06
C HIS A 343 3.69 0.53 11.70
N VAL A 344 2.39 0.63 11.44
CA VAL A 344 1.84 1.20 10.20
C VAL A 344 1.29 2.60 10.47
N THR A 345 1.46 3.51 9.50
CA THR A 345 0.72 4.78 9.48
C THR A 345 -0.39 4.70 8.45
N VAL A 346 -1.62 5.07 8.81
CA VAL A 346 -2.73 5.28 7.87
C VAL A 346 -3.17 6.73 7.92
N ARG A 347 -3.32 7.34 6.74
CA ARG A 347 -3.88 8.68 6.57
C ARG A 347 -5.09 8.61 5.64
N GLY A 348 -6.21 9.16 6.08
CA GLY A 348 -7.41 9.28 5.26
C GLY A 348 -8.19 10.54 5.57
N SER A 349 -9.43 10.59 5.09
CA SER A 349 -10.39 11.67 5.38
C SER A 349 -11.52 11.13 6.26
N GLY A 350 -12.77 11.28 5.85
CA GLY A 350 -13.91 10.59 6.47
C GLY A 350 -13.79 9.08 6.30
N ASP A 351 -14.12 8.33 7.35
CA ASP A 351 -13.98 6.87 7.44
C ASP A 351 -12.53 6.35 7.33
N ALA A 352 -11.49 7.18 7.56
CA ALA A 352 -10.06 6.91 7.26
C ALA A 352 -9.56 5.47 7.45
N LEU A 353 -10.02 4.75 8.47
CA LEU A 353 -9.86 3.31 8.65
C LEU A 353 -11.22 2.59 8.69
N GLN A 354 -11.42 1.62 7.79
CA GLN A 354 -12.51 0.65 7.89
C GLN A 354 -11.98 -0.73 8.29
N THR A 355 -12.47 -1.27 9.40
CA THR A 355 -12.08 -2.60 9.92
C THR A 355 -13.29 -3.51 10.03
N ASN A 356 -13.36 -4.51 9.16
CA ASN A 356 -14.45 -5.47 9.08
C ASN A 356 -13.91 -6.89 9.34
N GLY A 357 -14.12 -7.38 10.56
CA GLY A 357 -13.59 -8.65 11.05
C GLY A 357 -12.36 -8.49 11.96
N SER A 358 -11.72 -9.61 12.32
CA SER A 358 -10.73 -9.62 13.41
C SER A 358 -9.39 -9.00 13.03
N ALA A 359 -8.98 -7.97 13.78
CA ALA A 359 -7.74 -7.23 13.53
C ALA A 359 -7.04 -6.80 14.82
N TYR A 360 -5.71 -6.93 14.83
CA TYR A 360 -4.83 -6.50 15.90
C TYR A 360 -3.92 -5.37 15.41
N TYR A 361 -4.07 -4.19 15.99
CA TYR A 361 -3.29 -2.99 15.71
C TYR A 361 -2.28 -2.74 16.83
N SER A 362 -1.00 -2.56 16.49
CA SER A 362 0.05 -2.24 17.48
C SER A 362 1.01 -1.17 16.97
N HIS A 363 1.35 -0.19 17.80
CA HIS A 363 2.23 0.93 17.40
C HIS A 363 1.76 1.64 16.11
N PHE A 364 0.43 1.64 15.91
CA PHE A 364 -0.24 2.14 14.72
C PHE A 364 -0.52 3.64 14.84
N ARG A 365 -0.40 4.39 13.74
CA ARG A 365 -0.77 5.81 13.66
C ARG A 365 -1.92 5.97 12.69
N LEU A 366 -2.97 6.67 13.10
CA LEU A 366 -4.13 6.98 12.26
C LEU A 366 -4.39 8.48 12.24
N VAL A 367 -4.63 9.03 11.05
CA VAL A 367 -5.11 10.41 10.88
C VAL A 367 -6.36 10.41 10.00
N GLY A 368 -7.43 11.05 10.47
CA GLY A 368 -8.68 11.19 9.71
C GLY A 368 -9.37 12.55 9.92
N ASP A 369 -10.42 12.79 9.14
CA ASP A 369 -11.18 14.04 9.17
C ASP A 369 -12.52 13.93 9.95
N GLY A 370 -12.95 12.71 10.34
CA GLY A 370 -14.19 12.45 11.07
C GLY A 370 -14.75 11.06 10.78
N ASP A 371 -15.51 10.49 11.71
CA ASP A 371 -15.84 9.06 11.74
C ASP A 371 -14.58 8.20 11.45
N THR A 372 -13.44 8.64 11.99
CA THR A 372 -12.10 8.25 11.55
C THR A 372 -11.89 6.73 11.57
N ILE A 373 -12.55 6.02 12.48
CA ILE A 373 -12.64 4.56 12.50
C ILE A 373 -14.09 4.12 12.29
N LEU A 374 -14.33 3.46 11.15
CA LEU A 374 -15.58 2.75 10.86
C LEU A 374 -15.42 1.26 11.15
N GLY A 375 -15.67 0.87 12.41
CA GLY A 375 -15.41 -0.49 12.91
C GLY A 375 -16.63 -1.42 12.86
N ARG A 376 -16.44 -2.66 12.40
CA ARG A 376 -17.40 -3.78 12.53
C ARG A 376 -16.85 -4.98 13.31
N GLY A 377 -15.64 -4.83 13.84
CA GLY A 377 -15.05 -5.67 14.87
C GLY A 377 -14.82 -7.15 14.52
N PRO A 378 -14.17 -7.91 15.43
CA PRO A 378 -13.51 -7.40 16.63
C PRO A 378 -12.14 -6.77 16.33
N ALA A 379 -11.83 -5.62 16.92
CA ALA A 379 -10.55 -4.95 16.70
C ALA A 379 -9.87 -4.57 18.02
N PHE A 380 -8.61 -4.94 18.18
CA PHE A 380 -7.80 -4.61 19.35
C PHE A 380 -6.66 -3.68 18.98
N PHE A 381 -6.57 -2.54 19.64
CA PHE A 381 -5.57 -1.51 19.42
C PHE A 381 -4.69 -1.39 20.66
N ARG A 382 -3.37 -1.51 20.48
CA ARG A 382 -2.38 -1.41 21.55
C ARG A 382 -1.31 -0.38 21.22
N ASP A 383 -1.10 0.57 22.13
CA ASP A 383 -0.04 1.57 22.00
C ASP A 383 -0.13 2.35 20.66
N CYS A 384 -1.36 2.73 20.27
CA CYS A 384 -1.63 3.41 19.01
C CYS A 384 -1.83 4.92 19.22
N ASP A 385 -1.42 5.73 18.23
CA ASP A 385 -1.71 7.15 18.16
C ASP A 385 -2.81 7.41 17.12
N ILE A 386 -3.92 8.00 17.54
CA ILE A 386 -5.07 8.26 16.68
C ILE A 386 -5.36 9.76 16.74
N ALA A 387 -5.44 10.39 15.57
CA ALA A 387 -5.74 11.81 15.43
C ALA A 387 -6.92 12.02 14.48
N SER A 388 -7.84 12.92 14.86
CA SER A 388 -9.09 13.12 14.12
C SER A 388 -9.52 14.58 14.18
N LYS A 389 -10.01 15.14 13.07
CA LYS A 389 -10.65 16.49 13.08
C LYS A 389 -12.08 16.48 13.63
N GLY A 390 -12.79 15.38 13.42
CA GLY A 390 -14.15 15.16 13.92
C GLY A 390 -14.21 13.93 14.81
N ALA A 391 -15.39 13.30 14.87
CA ALA A 391 -15.59 12.05 15.62
C ALA A 391 -14.49 11.02 15.35
N PHE A 392 -13.93 10.43 16.41
CA PHE A 392 -12.90 9.42 16.24
C PHE A 392 -13.43 8.11 15.68
N MET A 393 -14.67 7.74 16.02
CA MET A 393 -15.23 6.48 15.56
C MET A 393 -16.75 6.49 15.41
N TRP A 394 -17.22 5.66 14.48
CA TRP A 394 -18.61 5.26 14.35
C TRP A 394 -18.67 3.74 14.26
N ILE A 395 -18.89 3.11 15.41
CA ILE A 395 -18.83 1.65 15.56
C ILE A 395 -20.16 1.00 15.20
N ARG A 396 -20.08 -0.10 14.45
CA ARG A 396 -21.19 -0.79 13.80
C ARG A 396 -21.12 -2.31 13.97
N ASN A 397 -20.39 -2.80 14.98
CA ASN A 397 -20.26 -4.23 15.22
C ASN A 397 -21.62 -4.86 15.60
N PRO A 398 -21.87 -6.11 15.20
CA PRO A 398 -23.06 -6.84 15.58
C PRO A 398 -22.92 -7.44 17.00
N ARG A 399 -23.90 -8.24 17.45
CA ARG A 399 -23.92 -8.83 18.80
C ARG A 399 -22.87 -9.93 18.98
N GLU A 400 -22.53 -10.60 17.89
CA GLU A 400 -21.79 -11.86 17.86
C GLU A 400 -20.29 -11.68 18.11
N ASN A 401 -19.77 -10.45 18.03
CA ASN A 401 -18.37 -10.15 18.24
C ASN A 401 -18.19 -8.94 19.16
N HIS A 402 -16.96 -8.79 19.66
CA HIS A 402 -16.56 -7.55 20.26
C HIS A 402 -16.45 -6.43 19.22
N GLY A 403 -16.55 -5.19 19.68
CA GLY A 403 -16.29 -3.99 18.88
C GLY A 403 -14.81 -3.62 18.85
N ASN A 404 -14.51 -2.34 19.13
CA ASN A 404 -13.15 -1.81 19.14
C ASN A 404 -12.64 -1.62 20.58
N VAL A 405 -11.48 -2.17 20.90
CA VAL A 405 -10.87 -2.09 22.23
C VAL A 405 -9.50 -1.44 22.11
N PHE A 406 -9.24 -0.42 22.91
CA PHE A 406 -8.04 0.40 22.88
C PHE A 406 -7.33 0.33 24.24
N VAL A 407 -6.06 -0.09 24.23
CA VAL A 407 -5.23 -0.22 25.42
C VAL A 407 -3.97 0.62 25.24
N GLY A 408 -3.72 1.57 26.14
CA GLY A 408 -2.52 2.44 26.08
C GLY A 408 -2.50 3.36 24.85
N CYS A 409 -3.65 3.65 24.24
CA CYS A 409 -3.73 4.43 23.01
C CYS A 409 -3.85 5.94 23.31
N ARG A 410 -3.37 6.78 22.40
CA ARG A 410 -3.52 8.24 22.44
C ARG A 410 -4.54 8.71 21.41
N PHE A 411 -5.47 9.55 21.82
CA PHE A 411 -6.46 10.22 20.98
C PHE A 411 -6.17 11.73 20.98
N THR A 412 -5.94 12.32 19.80
CA THR A 412 -5.59 13.74 19.64
C THR A 412 -6.55 14.44 18.68
N ALA A 413 -7.39 15.33 19.19
CA ALA A 413 -8.31 16.08 18.34
C ALA A 413 -7.55 17.14 17.52
N LEU A 414 -7.92 17.28 16.24
CA LEU A 414 -7.28 18.19 15.29
C LEU A 414 -8.23 19.34 14.95
N GLY A 415 -7.82 20.58 15.19
CA GLY A 415 -8.60 21.75 14.78
C GLY A 415 -9.83 22.07 15.63
N GLY A 416 -9.99 21.43 16.78
CA GLY A 416 -11.03 21.73 17.79
C GLY A 416 -11.36 20.52 18.65
N PRO A 417 -12.22 20.67 19.67
CA PRO A 417 -12.67 19.54 20.47
C PRO A 417 -13.42 18.49 19.64
N ALA A 418 -13.15 17.21 19.87
CA ALA A 418 -13.79 16.09 19.17
C ALA A 418 -14.42 15.08 20.15
N GLU A 419 -15.40 14.33 19.66
CA GLU A 419 -16.02 13.20 20.37
C GLU A 419 -15.26 11.89 20.13
N ILE A 420 -15.16 11.06 21.16
CA ILE A 420 -14.61 9.70 21.12
C ILE A 420 -15.42 8.86 20.13
N ALA A 421 -16.74 8.77 20.29
CA ALA A 421 -17.61 8.09 19.34
C ALA A 421 -18.98 8.72 19.29
N ARG A 422 -19.64 8.54 18.15
CA ARG A 422 -21.06 8.83 17.96
C ARG A 422 -21.82 7.66 17.36
N LEU A 423 -23.13 7.65 17.54
CA LEU A 423 -24.00 6.59 17.02
C LEU A 423 -25.37 7.12 16.56
N PRO A 424 -25.39 8.04 15.58
CA PRO A 424 -26.63 8.59 15.06
C PRO A 424 -27.51 7.51 14.42
N ASP A 425 -28.82 7.79 14.32
CA ASP A 425 -29.69 7.03 13.42
C ASP A 425 -29.17 7.15 11.97
N ASN A 426 -29.00 6.01 11.32
CA ASN A 426 -28.53 5.93 9.95
C ASN A 426 -29.65 5.50 9.01
N LYS A 427 -30.61 6.40 8.79
CA LYS A 427 -31.75 6.19 7.88
C LYS A 427 -32.59 4.98 8.33
N GLY A 428 -33.00 5.00 9.60
CA GLY A 428 -33.78 3.92 10.24
C GLY A 428 -32.96 2.67 10.58
N LYS A 429 -31.63 2.73 10.47
CA LYS A 429 -30.72 1.70 11.00
C LYS A 429 -30.00 2.22 12.22
N ASN A 430 -29.93 1.38 13.25
CA ASN A 430 -29.09 1.58 14.42
C ASN A 430 -28.17 0.35 14.60
N TYR A 431 -27.15 0.48 15.46
CA TYR A 431 -26.22 -0.59 15.79
C TYR A 431 -26.28 -0.84 17.31
N PRO A 432 -27.27 -1.63 17.78
CA PRO A 432 -27.60 -1.72 19.20
C PRO A 432 -26.46 -2.20 20.09
N TYR A 433 -25.51 -2.95 19.53
CA TYR A 433 -24.42 -3.61 20.23
C TYR A 433 -23.06 -2.94 19.99
N ALA A 434 -23.05 -1.70 19.51
CA ALA A 434 -21.82 -0.96 19.29
C ALA A 434 -20.96 -0.94 20.56
N GLU A 435 -19.69 -1.35 20.43
CA GLU A 435 -18.77 -1.49 21.54
C GLU A 435 -17.47 -0.74 21.26
N ALA A 436 -17.11 0.14 22.19
CA ALA A 436 -15.85 0.87 22.23
C ALA A 436 -15.35 0.91 23.68
N VAL A 437 -14.18 0.35 23.93
CA VAL A 437 -13.60 0.28 25.28
C VAL A 437 -12.21 0.92 25.27
N LEU A 438 -11.99 1.93 26.12
CA LEU A 438 -10.72 2.62 26.27
C LEU A 438 -10.11 2.30 27.64
N ILE A 439 -8.88 1.78 27.66
CA ILE A 439 -8.16 1.39 28.88
C ILE A 439 -6.79 2.05 28.88
N ASP A 440 -6.49 2.83 29.91
CA ASP A 440 -5.23 3.59 30.06
C ASP A 440 -4.95 4.52 28.86
N SER A 441 -5.99 5.04 28.23
CA SER A 441 -5.86 5.88 27.05
C SER A 441 -5.48 7.31 27.41
N THR A 442 -4.68 7.97 26.58
CA THR A 442 -4.45 9.42 26.65
C THR A 442 -5.46 10.15 25.77
N LEU A 443 -6.17 11.13 26.31
CA LEU A 443 -7.20 11.92 25.64
C LEU A 443 -6.79 13.39 25.58
N ASP A 444 -6.64 13.93 24.36
CA ASP A 444 -6.29 15.32 24.12
C ASP A 444 -7.31 16.00 23.19
N GLY A 445 -7.85 17.13 23.64
CA GLY A 445 -8.90 17.85 22.92
C GLY A 445 -10.23 17.10 22.81
N ILE A 446 -10.60 16.28 23.80
CA ILE A 446 -11.88 15.54 23.78
C ILE A 446 -13.00 16.36 24.43
N LEU A 447 -14.18 16.36 23.82
CA LEU A 447 -15.38 17.00 24.38
C LEU A 447 -15.72 16.43 25.78
N PRO A 448 -16.21 17.25 26.74
CA PRO A 448 -16.61 16.76 28.06
C PRO A 448 -17.61 15.60 28.01
N ALA A 449 -18.55 15.65 27.06
CA ALA A 449 -19.50 14.56 26.81
C ALA A 449 -18.82 13.25 26.40
N GLY A 450 -17.67 13.32 25.72
CA GLY A 450 -16.89 12.20 25.19
C GLY A 450 -17.61 11.43 24.09
N TRP A 451 -18.78 10.89 24.42
CA TRP A 451 -19.68 10.12 23.59
C TRP A 451 -20.90 10.98 23.26
N THR A 452 -21.38 10.97 22.02
CA THR A 452 -22.44 11.90 21.59
C THR A 452 -23.41 11.23 20.62
N ASP A 453 -24.55 11.89 20.40
CA ASP A 453 -25.52 11.53 19.36
C ASP A 453 -25.84 10.02 19.32
N ILE A 454 -26.16 9.46 20.49
CA ILE A 454 -26.46 8.03 20.65
C ILE A 454 -27.96 7.82 20.46
N GLY A 455 -28.38 7.42 19.25
CA GLY A 455 -29.79 7.26 18.91
C GLY A 455 -30.51 6.18 19.74
N ASP A 456 -31.83 6.26 19.86
CA ASP A 456 -32.61 5.40 20.77
C ASP A 456 -32.59 3.91 20.46
N GLY A 457 -32.28 3.51 19.22
CA GLY A 457 -32.06 2.11 18.87
C GLY A 457 -30.78 1.49 19.45
N ALA A 458 -29.91 2.29 20.06
CA ALA A 458 -28.62 1.87 20.64
C ALA A 458 -28.79 1.29 22.05
N THR A 459 -29.45 0.13 22.16
CA THR A 459 -29.98 -0.39 23.44
C THR A 459 -28.99 -1.19 24.29
N HIS A 460 -27.90 -1.68 23.72
CA HIS A 460 -26.92 -2.57 24.37
C HIS A 460 -25.48 -2.08 24.20
N VAL A 461 -25.30 -0.77 23.99
CA VAL A 461 -23.98 -0.18 23.72
C VAL A 461 -23.04 -0.38 24.88
N LYS A 462 -21.76 -0.57 24.56
CA LYS A 462 -20.67 -0.67 25.52
C LYS A 462 -19.65 0.41 25.21
N PHE A 463 -19.91 1.62 25.69
CA PHE A 463 -18.99 2.75 25.58
C PHE A 463 -18.32 2.97 26.94
N TRP A 464 -17.17 2.33 27.11
CA TRP A 464 -16.54 2.19 28.42
C TRP A 464 -15.15 2.84 28.45
N GLU A 465 -14.82 3.46 29.57
CA GLU A 465 -13.51 4.06 29.84
C GLU A 465 -12.96 3.53 31.16
N PHE A 466 -11.64 3.31 31.22
CA PHE A 466 -10.90 3.00 32.44
C PHE A 466 -9.57 3.76 32.45
N ASN A 467 -9.31 4.50 33.53
CA ASN A 467 -8.02 5.18 33.81
C ASN A 467 -7.52 6.03 32.63
N SER A 468 -8.43 6.69 31.90
CA SER A 468 -8.07 7.66 30.86
C SER A 468 -7.35 8.86 31.46
N ARG A 469 -6.29 9.33 30.80
CA ARG A 469 -5.46 10.47 31.22
C ARG A 469 -5.49 11.59 30.19
N ALA A 470 -5.42 12.83 30.64
CA ALA A 470 -5.19 13.97 29.76
C ALA A 470 -3.75 13.96 29.23
N ALA A 471 -3.45 14.79 28.23
CA ALA A 471 -2.10 14.90 27.67
C ALA A 471 -1.01 15.24 28.72
N ASP A 472 -1.38 15.94 29.80
CA ASP A 472 -0.50 16.28 30.93
C ASP A 472 -0.37 15.14 31.97
N GLY A 473 -1.00 13.99 31.73
CA GLY A 473 -0.94 12.80 32.58
C GLY A 473 -1.96 12.76 33.73
N LYS A 474 -2.73 13.83 33.96
CA LYS A 474 -3.77 13.85 35.01
C LYS A 474 -4.97 13.00 34.60
N PRO A 475 -5.75 12.46 35.57
CA PRO A 475 -7.03 11.82 35.26
C PRO A 475 -7.95 12.76 34.47
N VAL A 476 -8.62 12.24 33.45
CA VAL A 476 -9.62 13.00 32.69
C VAL A 476 -10.87 13.20 33.55
N ASP A 477 -11.48 14.39 33.50
CA ASP A 477 -12.81 14.61 34.08
C ASP A 477 -13.87 13.91 33.23
N THR A 478 -14.59 12.98 33.86
CA THR A 478 -15.63 12.17 33.23
C THR A 478 -17.04 12.51 33.74
N GLY A 479 -17.19 13.52 34.61
CA GLY A 479 -18.47 13.86 35.23
C GLY A 479 -19.54 14.32 34.25
N ALA A 480 -19.13 14.84 33.09
CA ALA A 480 -20.01 15.28 32.01
C ALA A 480 -20.20 14.24 30.90
N ARG A 481 -19.67 13.01 31.04
CA ARG A 481 -19.79 11.97 30.01
C ARG A 481 -21.25 11.60 29.76
N HIS A 482 -21.54 11.21 28.52
CA HIS A 482 -22.90 10.80 28.14
C HIS A 482 -23.44 9.70 29.06
N PRO A 483 -24.72 9.74 29.49
CA PRO A 483 -25.28 8.79 30.46
C PRO A 483 -25.28 7.31 30.02
N ARG A 484 -25.23 7.04 28.71
CA ARG A 484 -25.10 5.67 28.16
C ARG A 484 -23.67 5.13 28.15
N SER A 485 -22.68 5.95 28.50
CA SER A 485 -21.31 5.49 28.72
C SER A 485 -21.10 5.01 30.15
N ARG A 486 -20.01 4.30 30.42
CA ARG A 486 -19.67 3.81 31.76
C ARG A 486 -18.20 4.00 32.05
N GLN A 487 -17.91 4.54 33.23
CA GLN A 487 -16.56 4.49 33.82
C GLN A 487 -16.42 3.18 34.59
N LEU A 488 -15.41 2.38 34.24
CA LEU A 488 -15.11 1.12 34.92
C LEU A 488 -14.41 1.40 36.26
N ASP A 489 -14.74 0.59 37.25
CA ASP A 489 -14.21 0.70 38.62
C ASP A 489 -13.02 -0.24 38.82
N ALA A 490 -11.91 0.28 39.35
CA ALA A 490 -10.67 -0.49 39.46
C ALA A 490 -10.81 -1.76 40.31
N ALA A 491 -11.63 -1.74 41.36
CA ALA A 491 -11.81 -2.88 42.25
C ALA A 491 -12.96 -3.78 41.80
N ARG A 492 -14.12 -3.20 41.51
CA ARG A 492 -15.32 -3.96 41.15
C ARG A 492 -15.23 -4.59 39.76
N ASP A 493 -14.55 -3.93 38.82
CA ASP A 493 -14.43 -4.39 37.43
C ASP A 493 -13.04 -4.99 37.13
N ALA A 494 -12.21 -5.28 38.14
CA ALA A 494 -10.83 -5.73 37.96
C ALA A 494 -10.68 -6.92 36.98
N ALA A 495 -11.54 -7.93 37.11
CA ALA A 495 -11.54 -9.10 36.22
C ALA A 495 -11.93 -8.73 34.78
N LEU A 496 -12.91 -7.84 34.62
CA LEU A 496 -13.37 -7.36 33.32
C LEU A 496 -12.28 -6.53 32.63
N ILE A 497 -11.63 -5.63 33.38
CA ILE A 497 -10.49 -4.83 32.90
C ILE A 497 -9.36 -5.76 32.43
N ALA A 498 -9.04 -6.81 33.19
CA ALA A 498 -8.03 -7.79 32.81
C ALA A 498 -8.40 -8.53 31.50
N GLN A 499 -9.68 -8.89 31.32
CA GLN A 499 -10.18 -9.50 30.07
C GLN A 499 -10.01 -8.55 28.88
N TYR A 500 -10.44 -7.29 28.97
CA TYR A 500 -10.29 -6.32 27.88
C TYR A 500 -8.84 -5.89 27.62
N ARG A 501 -7.88 -6.22 28.51
CA ARG A 501 -6.44 -6.08 28.24
C ARG A 501 -5.85 -7.26 27.47
N ASP A 502 -6.48 -8.43 27.51
CA ASP A 502 -6.03 -9.60 26.75
C ASP A 502 -6.58 -9.53 25.31
N PRO A 503 -5.73 -9.36 24.28
CA PRO A 503 -6.19 -9.37 22.89
C PRO A 503 -6.92 -10.68 22.54
N ALA A 504 -6.59 -11.80 23.17
CA ALA A 504 -7.26 -13.07 22.88
C ALA A 504 -8.73 -13.05 23.31
N PHE A 505 -9.09 -12.36 24.39
CA PHE A 505 -10.49 -12.24 24.80
C PHE A 505 -11.30 -11.47 23.75
N VAL A 506 -10.79 -10.32 23.34
CA VAL A 506 -11.45 -9.44 22.36
C VAL A 506 -11.54 -10.09 20.99
N LEU A 507 -10.48 -10.78 20.57
CA LEU A 507 -10.35 -11.34 19.23
C LEU A 507 -10.86 -12.79 19.10
N GLY A 508 -11.74 -13.23 20.01
CA GLY A 508 -12.41 -14.52 19.92
C GLY A 508 -11.47 -15.73 20.10
N GLY A 509 -10.50 -15.62 21.00
CA GLY A 509 -9.50 -16.64 21.31
C GLY A 509 -8.23 -16.58 20.46
N TRP A 510 -8.22 -15.78 19.38
CA TRP A 510 -7.04 -15.63 18.54
C TRP A 510 -5.93 -14.85 19.27
N ARG A 511 -4.72 -15.42 19.29
CA ARG A 511 -3.51 -14.77 19.81
C ARG A 511 -2.67 -14.24 18.64
N PRO A 512 -2.59 -12.91 18.44
CA PRO A 512 -1.80 -12.33 17.35
C PRO A 512 -0.32 -12.72 17.48
N ALA A 513 0.21 -13.33 16.41
CA ALA A 513 1.55 -13.92 16.38
C ALA A 513 2.14 -13.81 14.97
N LEU A 514 3.34 -13.26 14.88
CA LEU A 514 4.16 -13.18 13.67
C LEU A 514 5.62 -13.43 14.07
N ALA A 515 6.22 -14.48 13.50
CA ALA A 515 7.63 -14.79 13.72
C ALA A 515 8.53 -13.62 13.26
N PRO A 516 9.70 -13.41 13.89
CA PRO A 516 10.53 -12.28 13.53
C PRO A 516 11.12 -12.40 12.13
N VAL A 517 11.21 -11.29 11.42
CA VAL A 517 11.85 -11.14 10.10
C VAL A 517 12.90 -10.05 10.20
N ILE A 518 14.12 -10.31 9.72
CA ILE A 518 15.18 -9.30 9.60
C ILE A 518 14.93 -8.49 8.32
N LEU A 519 14.64 -7.20 8.51
CA LEU A 519 14.33 -6.24 7.45
C LEU A 519 15.60 -5.63 6.85
N ALA A 520 16.61 -5.42 7.70
CA ALA A 520 17.93 -4.98 7.29
C ALA A 520 18.97 -5.74 8.10
N GLN A 521 19.89 -6.38 7.40
CA GLN A 521 21.03 -7.06 8.03
C GLN A 521 21.88 -6.05 8.84
N PRO A 522 22.59 -6.51 9.88
CA PRO A 522 23.45 -5.66 10.69
C PRO A 522 24.42 -4.85 9.82
N ARG A 523 24.44 -3.54 10.02
CA ARG A 523 25.42 -2.64 9.39
C ARG A 523 26.29 -1.99 10.47
N ALA A 524 27.57 -1.88 10.16
CA ALA A 524 28.56 -1.20 10.99
C ALA A 524 28.64 0.29 10.62
N ALA A 525 28.64 1.16 11.62
CA ALA A 525 28.88 2.59 11.49
C ALA A 525 29.89 3.03 12.56
N ALA A 526 30.82 3.91 12.19
CA ALA A 526 31.75 4.49 13.16
C ALA A 526 30.98 5.31 14.21
N ALA A 527 31.39 5.18 15.47
CA ALA A 527 30.80 5.89 16.59
C ALA A 527 31.89 6.29 17.61
N ASP A 528 31.59 7.26 18.47
CA ASP A 528 32.52 7.68 19.50
C ASP A 528 32.88 6.49 20.42
N GLY A 529 34.16 6.14 20.42
CA GLY A 529 34.68 5.03 21.22
C GLY A 529 34.41 3.63 20.65
N GLY A 530 33.98 3.47 19.39
CA GLY A 530 33.86 2.14 18.79
C GLY A 530 33.15 2.11 17.43
N THR A 531 32.43 1.03 17.18
CA THR A 531 31.58 0.83 16.00
C THR A 531 30.19 0.45 16.48
N THR A 532 29.16 1.15 16.03
CA THR A 532 27.77 0.77 16.29
C THR A 532 27.30 -0.17 15.19
N LEU A 533 26.82 -1.34 15.60
CA LEU A 533 26.12 -2.29 14.76
C LEU A 533 24.62 -2.07 14.90
N THR A 534 23.90 -1.91 13.79
CA THR A 534 22.43 -1.75 13.82
C THR A 534 21.76 -2.77 12.92
N VAL A 535 20.80 -3.51 13.47
CA VAL A 535 19.90 -4.42 12.76
C VAL A 535 18.49 -3.84 12.78
N ARG A 536 17.67 -4.18 11.77
CA ARG A 536 16.24 -3.89 11.81
C ARG A 536 15.47 -5.17 11.63
N ALA A 537 14.52 -5.41 12.52
CA ALA A 537 13.64 -6.57 12.47
C ALA A 537 12.22 -6.17 12.85
N ALA A 538 11.26 -7.00 12.48
CA ALA A 538 9.89 -6.88 12.94
C ALA A 538 9.34 -8.24 13.32
N GLY A 539 8.35 -8.26 14.22
CA GLY A 539 7.64 -9.45 14.66
C GLY A 539 6.54 -9.06 15.64
N VAL A 540 5.58 -9.96 15.86
CA VAL A 540 4.50 -9.76 16.83
C VAL A 540 4.41 -11.00 17.73
N PRO A 541 4.53 -10.87 19.06
CA PRO A 541 4.95 -9.68 19.82
C PRO A 541 6.33 -9.15 19.41
N GLU A 542 6.68 -7.96 19.91
CA GLU A 542 7.97 -7.31 19.63
C GLU A 542 9.14 -8.28 19.84
N PRO A 543 10.10 -8.36 18.91
CA PRO A 543 11.23 -9.28 19.05
C PRO A 543 12.24 -8.85 20.12
N ALA A 544 12.83 -9.85 20.78
CA ALA A 544 14.03 -9.71 21.59
C ALA A 544 15.29 -9.99 20.75
N TYR A 545 16.42 -9.38 21.13
CA TYR A 545 17.69 -9.49 20.43
C TYR A 545 18.75 -10.15 21.33
N ARG A 546 19.63 -10.95 20.74
CA ARG A 546 20.83 -11.45 21.40
C ARG A 546 22.00 -11.43 20.43
N TRP A 547 23.03 -10.66 20.78
CA TRP A 547 24.22 -10.51 19.95
C TRP A 547 25.30 -11.53 20.29
N TYR A 548 26.10 -11.88 19.27
CA TYR A 548 27.23 -12.79 19.37
C TYR A 548 28.46 -12.18 18.69
N ARG A 549 29.65 -12.45 19.23
CA ARG A 549 30.95 -12.21 18.61
C ARG A 549 31.68 -13.53 18.46
N ASP A 550 32.04 -13.90 17.24
CA ASP A 550 32.73 -15.15 16.92
C ASP A 550 32.04 -16.38 17.54
N GLY A 551 30.70 -16.38 17.50
CA GLY A 551 29.84 -17.44 18.06
C GLY A 551 29.62 -17.39 19.57
N LYS A 552 30.25 -16.47 20.31
CA LYS A 552 30.07 -16.32 21.77
C LYS A 552 29.11 -15.16 22.07
N PRO A 553 28.15 -15.30 22.99
CA PRO A 553 27.22 -14.24 23.32
C PRO A 553 27.96 -13.03 23.90
N VAL A 554 27.50 -11.83 23.55
CA VAL A 554 27.99 -10.55 24.09
C VAL A 554 26.85 -9.76 24.74
N ALA A 555 27.19 -8.78 25.58
CA ALA A 555 26.18 -7.94 26.22
C ALA A 555 25.51 -7.02 25.18
N GLY A 556 24.20 -7.22 24.98
CA GLY A 556 23.36 -6.42 24.10
C GLY A 556 22.05 -7.13 23.79
N ASP A 557 20.93 -6.47 24.07
CA ASP A 557 19.57 -7.01 23.98
C ASP A 557 18.63 -6.19 23.08
N GLY A 558 19.17 -5.15 22.45
CA GLY A 558 18.46 -4.26 21.54
C GLY A 558 18.86 -4.41 20.06
N PRO A 559 18.21 -3.64 19.18
CA PRO A 559 18.49 -3.63 17.74
C PRO A 559 19.82 -2.92 17.38
N ALA A 560 20.52 -2.34 18.36
CA ALA A 560 21.82 -1.73 18.18
C ALA A 560 22.82 -2.22 19.24
N LEU A 561 24.08 -2.35 18.85
CA LEU A 561 25.18 -2.78 19.72
C LEU A 561 26.43 -1.93 19.44
N LEU A 562 26.95 -1.23 20.45
CA LEU A 562 28.26 -0.58 20.39
C LEU A 562 29.36 -1.60 20.68
N VAL A 563 30.27 -1.79 19.72
CA VAL A 563 31.39 -2.74 19.83
C VAL A 563 32.73 -2.03 19.74
N ARG A 564 33.74 -2.57 20.44
CA ARG A 564 35.12 -2.03 20.47
C ARG A 564 36.17 -3.05 20.06
N GLU A 565 35.81 -4.32 20.11
CA GLU A 565 36.71 -5.41 19.80
C GLU A 565 36.51 -5.85 18.34
N PRO A 566 37.58 -6.20 17.63
CA PRO A 566 37.45 -6.77 16.30
C PRO A 566 36.78 -8.14 16.39
N GLY A 567 36.05 -8.52 15.35
CA GLY A 567 35.37 -9.81 15.29
C GLY A 567 34.23 -9.87 14.30
N ARG A 568 33.68 -11.07 14.12
CA ARG A 568 32.46 -11.30 13.34
C ARG A 568 31.27 -11.28 14.26
N TYR A 569 30.37 -10.33 14.04
CA TYR A 569 29.18 -10.15 14.85
C TYR A 569 27.94 -10.67 14.15
N THR A 570 27.07 -11.34 14.91
CA THR A 570 25.73 -11.76 14.48
C THR A 570 24.71 -11.41 15.56
N VAL A 571 23.43 -11.38 15.19
CA VAL A 571 22.32 -11.22 16.12
C VAL A 571 21.25 -12.27 15.86
N GLU A 572 20.79 -12.91 16.93
CA GLU A 572 19.56 -13.71 16.93
C GLU A 572 18.40 -12.81 17.34
N VAL A 573 17.36 -12.79 16.51
CA VAL A 573 16.11 -12.06 16.76
C VAL A 573 15.01 -13.08 17.02
N SER A 574 14.32 -13.00 18.14
CA SER A 574 13.35 -14.02 18.57
C SER A 574 12.11 -13.46 19.25
N ASN A 575 10.99 -14.15 19.13
CA ASN A 575 9.80 -13.95 19.96
C ASN A 575 9.11 -15.31 20.21
N GLY A 576 7.97 -15.32 20.88
CA GLY A 576 7.21 -16.55 21.17
C GLY A 576 6.75 -17.33 19.92
N SER A 577 6.83 -16.74 18.74
CA SER A 577 6.40 -17.33 17.46
C SER A 577 7.58 -17.89 16.64
N GLY A 578 8.83 -17.59 16.99
CA GLY A 578 9.99 -18.08 16.25
C GLY A 578 11.28 -17.29 16.48
N ARG A 579 12.32 -17.64 15.74
CA ARG A 579 13.64 -16.97 15.76
C ARG A 579 14.28 -16.93 14.38
N VAL A 580 15.12 -15.95 14.14
CA VAL A 580 15.92 -15.77 12.92
C VAL A 580 17.30 -15.22 13.29
N ALA A 581 18.36 -15.72 12.67
CA ALA A 581 19.73 -15.22 12.84
C ALA A 581 20.12 -14.31 11.67
N SER A 582 20.90 -13.27 11.95
CA SER A 582 21.44 -12.38 10.93
C SER A 582 22.59 -13.01 10.15
N ALA A 583 22.87 -12.45 8.98
CA ALA A 583 24.19 -12.58 8.37
C ALA A 583 25.27 -11.93 9.27
N PRO A 584 26.53 -12.40 9.20
CA PRO A 584 27.61 -11.81 9.97
C PRO A 584 28.03 -10.44 9.42
N VAL A 585 28.39 -9.52 10.32
CA VAL A 585 29.05 -8.25 10.01
C VAL A 585 30.46 -8.24 10.63
N ALA A 586 31.46 -7.89 9.83
CA ALA A 586 32.85 -7.82 10.27
C ALA A 586 33.17 -6.42 10.81
N VAL A 587 33.90 -6.36 11.93
CA VAL A 587 34.44 -5.12 12.50
C VAL A 587 35.94 -5.30 12.70
N GLY A 588 36.75 -4.43 12.08
CA GLY A 588 38.20 -4.41 12.28
C GLY A 588 38.94 -5.70 11.91
N ILE A 589 38.43 -6.46 10.93
CA ILE A 589 39.05 -7.70 10.39
C ILE A 589 39.77 -7.42 9.08
#